data_AF-A0A7X6TGY4-F1
#
_entry.id   AF-A0A7X6TGY4-F1
#
_cell.length_a   1.000
_cell.length_b   1.000
_cell.length_c   1.000
_cell.angle_alpha   90.00
_cell.angle_beta   90.00
_cell.angle_gamma   90.00
#
_symmetry.space_group_name_H-M   'P 1'
#
loop_
_entity.id
_entity.type
_entity.pdbx_description
1 polymer ?
#
loop_
_entity_poly.entity_id
_entity_poly.type
_entity_poly.pdbx_seq_one_letter_code
_entity_poly.pdbx_strand_id
1 'polypeptide(L)'
;PGVTYSLRGTDPARSRPLRVMVDVIEDAPRWLSVCFYADLVSDPAGQGAFVPGGLLGDDALCFDLETCTPESLAYVGERIVEACRPAAG
;
A
#
# COMPACT_ATOMS: atom_id res chain seq x y z
N PRO A 1 -15.90 9.92 2.82
CA PRO A 1 -14.51 9.89 2.36
C PRO A 1 -14.43 9.64 0.84
N GLY A 2 -13.90 10.60 0.08
CA GLY A 2 -13.66 10.46 -1.36
C GLY A 2 -12.16 10.41 -1.67
N VAL A 3 -11.77 9.62 -2.67
CA VAL A 3 -10.40 9.60 -3.22
C VAL A 3 -10.33 10.63 -4.35
N THR A 4 -9.37 11.55 -4.29
CA THR A 4 -9.16 12.56 -5.36
C THR A 4 -8.02 12.20 -6.30
N TYR A 5 -6.97 11.57 -5.78
CA TYR A 5 -5.81 11.19 -6.55
C TYR A 5 -5.36 9.79 -6.16
N SER A 6 -5.01 8.99 -7.16
CA SER A 6 -4.55 7.62 -7.00
C SER A 6 -3.31 7.41 -7.86
N LEU A 7 -2.21 7.00 -7.23
CA LEU A 7 -1.01 6.53 -7.91
C LEU A 7 -0.95 5.01 -7.82
N ARG A 8 -0.69 4.34 -8.96
CA ARG A 8 -0.62 2.88 -9.05
C ARG A 8 0.76 2.46 -9.53
N GLY A 9 1.53 1.79 -8.66
CA GLY A 9 2.75 1.10 -9.05
C GLY A 9 2.37 -0.23 -9.69
N THR A 10 2.70 -0.41 -10.97
CA THR A 10 2.28 -1.60 -11.73
C THR A 10 3.47 -2.33 -12.36
N ASP A 11 3.29 -3.64 -12.54
CA ASP A 11 4.21 -4.55 -13.23
C ASP A 11 3.38 -5.45 -14.17
N PRO A 12 3.23 -5.07 -15.45
CA PRO A 12 2.35 -5.78 -16.38
C PRO A 12 2.85 -7.19 -16.76
N ALA A 13 4.09 -7.57 -16.39
CA ALA A 13 4.62 -8.90 -16.66
C ALA A 13 4.09 -9.97 -15.69
N ARG A 14 3.39 -9.58 -14.61
CA ARG A 14 2.84 -10.50 -13.61
C ARG A 14 1.34 -10.72 -13.76
N SER A 15 0.87 -11.87 -13.26
CA SER A 15 -0.56 -12.19 -13.19
C SER A 15 -1.35 -11.19 -12.34
N ARG A 16 -0.75 -10.68 -11.27
CA ARG A 16 -1.26 -9.57 -10.44
C ARG A 16 -0.46 -8.31 -10.78
N PRO A 17 -0.97 -7.43 -11.65
CA PRO A 17 -0.18 -6.34 -12.23
C PRO A 17 0.01 -5.16 -11.28
N LEU A 18 -0.68 -5.12 -10.13
CA LEU A 18 -0.54 -4.05 -9.14
C LEU A 18 0.50 -4.44 -8.08
N ARG A 19 1.42 -3.53 -7.75
CA ARG A 19 2.36 -3.70 -6.64
C ARG A 19 1.94 -2.86 -5.43
N VAL A 20 1.52 -1.62 -5.69
CA VAL A 20 1.09 -0.67 -4.66
C VAL A 20 0.04 0.29 -5.24
N MET A 21 -0.91 0.68 -4.41
CA MET A 21 -1.85 1.77 -4.67
C MET A 21 -1.68 2.82 -3.58
N VAL A 22 -1.46 4.07 -3.97
CA VAL A 22 -1.32 5.21 -3.06
C VAL A 22 -2.47 6.17 -3.36
N ASP A 23 -3.40 6.28 -2.42
CA ASP A 23 -4.58 7.12 -2.54
C ASP A 23 -4.47 8.32 -1.61
N VAL A 24 -4.83 9.50 -2.13
CA VAL A 24 -5.04 10.70 -1.32
C VAL A 24 -6.49 10.72 -0.87
N ILE A 25 -6.71 10.70 0.45
CA ILE A 25 -8.03 10.73 1.06
C ILE A 25 -8.34 12.15 1.54
N GLU A 26 -9.43 12.74 1.03
CA GLU A 26 -9.83 14.13 1.30
C GLU A 26 -10.63 14.32 2.60
N ASP A 27 -10.46 13.43 3.57
CA ASP A 27 -10.97 13.72 4.90
C ASP A 27 -10.21 14.92 5.50
N ALA A 28 -10.71 15.47 6.61
CA ALA A 28 -10.11 16.64 7.26
C ALA A 28 -9.53 16.23 8.63
N PRO A 29 -8.19 16.14 8.79
CA PRO A 29 -7.14 16.46 7.82
C PRO A 29 -6.96 15.41 6.72
N ARG A 30 -6.40 15.83 5.57
CA ARG A 30 -6.08 14.96 4.44
C ARG A 30 -4.99 13.96 4.84
N TRP A 31 -5.10 12.73 4.33
CA TRP A 31 -4.17 11.65 4.63
C TRP A 31 -3.90 10.75 3.41
N LEU A 32 -2.89 9.88 3.50
CA LEU A 32 -2.54 8.92 2.44
C LEU A 32 -2.90 7.51 2.87
N SER A 33 -3.61 6.76 2.01
CA SER A 33 -3.73 5.30 2.15
C SER A 33 -2.77 4.63 1.17
N VAL A 34 -1.89 3.77 1.67
CA VAL A 34 -0.94 3.01 0.86
C VAL A 34 -1.23 1.53 0.99
N CYS A 35 -1.82 0.94 -0.04
CA CYS A 35 -2.25 -0.45 -0.02
C CYS A 35 -1.38 -1.33 -0.91
N PHE A 36 -1.05 -2.50 -0.38
CA PHE A 36 -0.39 -3.61 -1.06
C PHE A 36 -1.32 -4.82 -1.01
N TYR A 37 -1.06 -5.79 -1.88
CA TYR A 37 -1.56 -7.13 -1.63
C TYR A 37 -0.91 -7.70 -0.37
N ALA A 38 -1.70 -8.33 0.50
CA ALA A 38 -1.26 -8.71 1.85
C ALA A 38 -0.09 -9.69 1.87
N ASP A 39 0.06 -10.51 0.83
CA ASP A 39 1.12 -11.50 0.66
C ASP A 39 2.41 -10.94 0.02
N LEU A 40 2.41 -9.68 -0.45
CA LEU A 40 3.56 -9.08 -1.13
C LEU A 40 4.56 -8.39 -0.20
N VAL A 41 4.15 -8.04 1.02
CA VAL A 41 4.96 -7.26 1.94
C VAL A 41 4.81 -7.76 3.37
N SER A 42 5.86 -7.62 4.17
CA SER A 42 5.83 -7.92 5.59
C SER A 42 5.51 -6.68 6.42
N ASP A 43 4.84 -6.84 7.56
CA ASP A 43 4.60 -5.76 8.52
C ASP A 43 5.07 -6.16 9.92
N PRO A 44 6.39 -6.17 10.16
CA PRO A 44 6.94 -6.52 11.47
C PRO A 44 6.58 -5.52 12.58
N ALA A 45 6.17 -4.31 12.23
CA ALA A 45 5.82 -3.27 13.20
C ALA A 45 4.32 -3.24 13.53
N GLY A 46 3.50 -4.02 12.80
CA GLY A 46 2.05 -4.05 12.98
C GLY A 46 1.39 -2.71 12.67
N GLN A 47 1.93 -1.95 11.72
CA GLN A 47 1.44 -0.61 11.35
C GLN A 47 0.35 -0.65 10.28
N GLY A 48 0.22 -1.77 9.56
CA GLY A 48 -0.75 -1.96 8.50
C GLY A 48 -2.08 -2.52 9.02
N ALA A 49 -3.16 -2.12 8.37
CA ALA A 49 -4.47 -2.72 8.54
C ALA A 49 -4.66 -3.83 7.50
N PHE A 50 -4.98 -5.04 7.95
CA PHE A 50 -5.38 -6.14 7.08
C PHE A 50 -6.83 -5.93 6.62
N VAL A 51 -7.05 -5.89 5.31
CA VAL A 51 -8.35 -5.64 4.69
C VAL A 51 -8.72 -6.80 3.76
N PRO A 52 -9.62 -7.71 4.18
CA PRO A 52 -10.06 -8.81 3.33
C PRO A 52 -10.70 -8.33 2.03
N GLY A 53 -10.26 -8.86 0.88
CA GLY A 53 -10.73 -8.41 -0.44
C GLY A 53 -10.48 -6.92 -0.77
N GLY A 54 -9.60 -6.25 0.00
CA GLY A 54 -9.41 -4.80 -0.04
C GLY A 54 -8.74 -4.26 -1.29
N LEU A 55 -8.08 -5.10 -2.10
CA LEU A 55 -7.37 -4.66 -3.30
C LEU A 55 -7.75 -5.53 -4.49
N LEU A 56 -8.56 -4.99 -5.40
CA LEU A 56 -9.02 -5.68 -6.62
C LEU A 56 -9.64 -7.08 -6.36
N GLY A 57 -10.24 -7.28 -5.18
CA GLY A 57 -10.85 -8.55 -4.77
C GLY A 57 -9.92 -9.50 -4.01
N ASP A 58 -8.62 -9.19 -3.92
CA ASP A 58 -7.66 -9.91 -3.07
C ASP A 58 -7.49 -9.22 -1.71
N ASP A 59 -6.99 -9.98 -0.73
CA ASP A 59 -6.62 -9.46 0.58
C ASP A 59 -5.51 -8.42 0.48
N ALA A 60 -5.66 -7.35 1.25
CA ALA A 60 -4.79 -6.20 1.24
C ALA A 60 -4.17 -5.93 2.61
N LEU A 61 -3.00 -5.30 2.58
CA LEU A 61 -2.40 -4.66 3.73
C LEU A 61 -2.25 -3.18 3.42
N CYS A 62 -2.98 -2.34 4.15
CA CYS A 62 -3.06 -0.89 3.91
C CYS A 62 -2.44 -0.11 5.06
N PHE A 63 -1.62 0.88 4.73
CA PHE A 63 -0.97 1.78 5.67
C PHE A 63 -1.60 3.16 5.53
N ASP A 64 -2.25 3.62 6.60
CA ASP A 64 -2.91 4.92 6.62
C ASP A 64 -1.99 5.94 7.30
N LEU A 65 -1.44 6.86 6.51
CA LEU A 65 -0.52 7.89 6.97
C LEU A 65 -1.32 9.17 7.22
N GLU A 66 -1.93 9.26 8.39
CA GLU A 66 -2.59 10.50 8.87
C GLU A 66 -1.59 11.67 8.95
N THR A 67 -0.32 11.36 9.25
CA THR A 67 0.80 12.29 9.16
C THR A 67 1.97 11.63 8.44
N CYS A 68 2.48 12.30 7.41
CA CYS A 68 3.65 11.86 6.64
C CYS A 68 4.96 12.22 7.36
N THR A 69 5.26 11.55 8.47
CA THR A 69 6.53 11.72 9.17
C THR A 69 7.68 11.03 8.39
N PRO A 70 8.94 11.43 8.59
CA PRO A 70 10.07 10.76 7.97
C PRO A 70 10.09 9.24 8.25
N GLU A 71 9.69 8.83 9.45
CA GLU A 71 9.63 7.43 9.86
C GLU A 71 8.51 6.67 9.15
N SER A 72 7.31 7.24 9.05
CA SER A 72 6.18 6.57 8.36
C SER A 72 6.44 6.45 6.85
N LEU A 73 7.01 7.50 6.25
CA LEU A 73 7.44 7.48 4.85
C LEU A 73 8.57 6.49 4.60
N ALA A 74 9.57 6.41 5.48
CA ALA A 74 10.65 5.43 5.35
C ALA A 74 10.12 4.01 5.46
N TYR A 75 9.26 3.74 6.44
CA TYR A 75 8.68 2.41 6.66
C TYR A 75 7.89 1.93 5.46
N VAL A 76 6.96 2.75 4.96
CA VAL A 76 6.16 2.41 3.77
C VAL A 76 7.02 2.36 2.51
N GLY A 77 8.04 3.21 2.41
CA GLY A 77 9.04 3.15 1.32
C GLY A 77 9.75 1.81 1.24
N GLU A 78 10.13 1.22 2.38
CA GLU A 78 10.71 -0.14 2.41
C GLU A 78 9.72 -1.20 1.92
N ARG A 79 8.43 -1.08 2.23
CA ARG A 79 7.38 -2.00 1.74
C ARG A 79 7.18 -1.85 0.24
N ILE A 80 7.28 -0.64 -0.33
CA ILE A 80 7.28 -0.44 -1.78
C ILE A 80 8.48 -1.15 -2.43
N VAL A 81 9.67 -1.04 -1.84
CA VAL A 81 10.86 -1.75 -2.34
C VAL A 81 10.69 -3.27 -2.25
N GLU A 82 10.16 -3.78 -1.13
CA GLU A 82 9.84 -5.19 -0.93
C GLU A 82 8.83 -5.71 -1.96
N ALA A 83 7.73 -4.97 -2.17
CA ALA A 83 6.70 -5.29 -3.15
C ALA A 83 7.23 -5.36 -4.58
N CYS A 84 8.33 -4.66 -4.90
CA CYS A 84 8.97 -4.70 -6.21
C CYS A 84 9.98 -5.85 -6.38
N ARG A 85 10.36 -6.54 -5.31
CA ARG A 85 11.26 -7.69 -5.43
C ARG A 85 10.57 -8.84 -6.18
N PRO A 86 11.34 -9.70 -6.87
CA PRO A 86 10.83 -10.97 -7.35
C PRO A 86 10.30 -11.76 -6.15
N ALA A 87 9.16 -12.43 -6.30
CA ALA A 87 8.78 -13.45 -5.34
C ALA A 87 9.91 -14.49 -5.31
N ALA A 88 10.43 -14.82 -4.12
CA ALA A 88 11.31 -15.96 -3.99
C ALA A 88 10.53 -17.18 -4.49
N GLY A 89 11.07 -17.84 -5.52
CA GLY A 89 10.42 -18.97 -6.21
C GLY A 89 10.25 -20.20 -5.34
#